data_AF-A0A968KSJ5-F1
#
_entry.id   AF-A0A968KSJ5-F1
#
_cell.length_a   1.000
_cell.length_b   1.000
_cell.length_c   1.000
_cell.angle_alpha   90.00
_cell.angle_beta   90.00
_cell.angle_gamma   90.00
#
_symmetry.space_group_name_H-M   'P 1'
#
loop_
_entity.id
_entity.type
_entity.pdbx_description
1 polymer ?
#
loop_
_entity_poly.entity_id
_entity_poly.type
_entity_poly.pdbx_seq_one_letter_code
_entity_poly.pdbx_strand_id
1 'polypeptide(L)' 'LARASKDVLADGMVFTIEPGIYLSGWGGVRIEDMVVLEDGRPRVLTKAPKLGVAPGEQEGRE' A
#
# COMPACT_ATOMS: atom_id res chain seq x y z
N LEU A 1 -0.34 4.58 8.82
CA LEU A 1 -0.85 5.59 9.78
C LEU A 1 -2.36 5.46 9.91
N ALA A 2 -2.92 5.65 11.10
CA ALA A 2 -4.38 5.63 11.29
C ALA A 2 -5.03 6.90 10.71
N ARG A 3 -6.33 6.86 10.38
CA ARG A 3 -7.09 8.00 9.82
C ARG A 3 -6.92 9.31 10.60
N ALA A 4 -6.78 9.24 11.92
CA ALA A 4 -6.64 10.40 12.79
C ALA A 4 -5.18 10.76 13.13
N SER A 5 -4.20 10.06 12.55
CA SER A 5 -2.79 10.40 12.74
C SER A 5 -2.51 11.79 12.15
N LYS A 6 -1.66 12.53 12.84
CA LYS A 6 -1.14 13.84 12.42
C LYS A 6 0.31 13.75 11.93
N ASP A 7 0.85 12.54 11.85
CA ASP A 7 2.23 12.31 11.51
C ASP A 7 2.42 12.60 10.02
N VAL A 8 3.52 13.27 9.68
CA VAL A 8 3.94 13.50 8.31
C VAL A 8 4.96 12.43 7.94
N LEU A 9 4.72 11.73 6.84
CA LEU A 9 5.67 10.74 6.34
C LEU A 9 6.95 11.43 5.89
N ALA A 10 8.10 10.83 6.24
CA ALA A 10 9.42 11.30 5.85
C ALA A 10 10.18 10.17 5.14
N ASP A 11 11.18 10.54 4.34
CA ASP A 11 11.99 9.59 3.60
C ASP A 11 12.68 8.59 4.54
N GLY A 12 12.78 7.34 4.09
CA GLY A 12 13.26 6.20 4.87
C GLY A 12 12.21 5.55 5.76
N MET A 13 11.03 6.15 5.96
CA MET A 13 9.95 5.50 6.70
C MET A 13 9.37 4.32 5.91
N VAL A 14 9.20 3.19 6.59
CA VAL A 14 8.52 2.00 6.07
C VAL A 14 7.16 1.86 6.75
N PHE A 15 6.11 1.64 5.95
CA PHE A 15 4.73 1.52 6.43
C PHE A 15 3.91 0.59 5.54
N THR A 16 2.75 0.16 6.04
CA THR A 16 1.81 -0.68 5.31
C THR A 16 0.69 0.14 4.67
N ILE A 17 0.25 -0.29 3.48
CA ILE A 17 -1.03 0.09 2.89
C ILE A 17 -1.89 -1.17 2.88
N GLU A 18 -2.91 -1.21 3.73
CA GLU A 18 -3.62 -2.46 4.05
C GLU A 18 -5.16 -2.36 4.12
N PRO A 19 -5.84 -1.92 3.04
CA PRO A 19 -7.29 -1.88 3.01
C PRO A 19 -7.90 -3.27 3.18
N GLY A 20 -8.97 -3.36 3.98
CA GLY A 20 -9.71 -4.60 4.19
C GLY A 20 -11.21 -4.41 4.23
N ILE A 21 -11.94 -5.39 3.69
CA ILE A 21 -13.40 -5.50 3.75
C ILE A 21 -13.72 -6.77 4.51
N TYR A 22 -14.62 -6.65 5.48
CA TYR A 22 -15.05 -7.76 6.34
C TYR A 22 -16.57 -7.87 6.30
N LEU A 23 -17.07 -9.07 6.06
CA LEU A 23 -18.48 -9.42 6.08
C LEU A 23 -18.77 -10.30 7.29
N SER A 24 -19.57 -9.75 8.21
CA SER A 24 -19.94 -10.40 9.47
C SER A 24 -20.53 -11.79 9.22
N GLY A 25 -20.03 -12.79 9.94
CA GLY A 25 -20.50 -14.18 9.85
C GLY A 25 -19.98 -14.96 8.64
N TRP A 26 -19.17 -14.36 7.77
CA TRP A 26 -18.60 -15.04 6.60
C TRP A 26 -17.08 -15.00 6.55
N GLY A 27 -16.49 -13.82 6.68
CA GLY A 27 -15.03 -13.65 6.58
C GLY A 27 -14.64 -12.26 6.12
N GLY A 28 -13.44 -12.12 5.57
CA GLY A 28 -12.98 -10.85 5.03
C GLY A 28 -11.72 -11.01 4.18
N VAL A 29 -11.42 -9.96 3.43
CA VAL A 29 -10.23 -9.87 2.58
C VAL A 29 -9.50 -8.60 2.96
N ARG A 30 -8.18 -8.71 3.13
CA ARG A 30 -7.26 -7.57 3.29
C ARG A 30 -6.13 -7.75 2.28
N ILE A 31 -5.84 -6.70 1.54
CA ILE A 31 -4.70 -6.64 0.62
C ILE A 31 -3.68 -5.73 1.27
N GLU A 32 -2.45 -6.21 1.45
CA GLU A 32 -1.41 -5.51 2.18
C GLU A 32 -0.15 -5.39 1.32
N ASP A 33 0.43 -4.18 1.29
CA ASP A 33 1.78 -3.94 0.80
C ASP A 33 2.63 -3.24 1.83
N MET A 34 3.93 -3.59 1.86
CA MET A 34 4.94 -2.77 2.51
C MET A 34 5.48 -1.74 1.53
N VAL A 35 5.58 -0.49 2.00
CA VAL A 35 6.01 0.66 1.22
C VAL A 35 7.07 1.42 1.99
N VAL A 36 8.10 1.89 1.29
CA VAL A 36 9.06 2.87 1.80
C VAL A 36 8.83 4.22 1.12
N LEU A 37 8.96 5.32 1.85
CA LEU A 37 9.05 6.64 1.24
C LEU A 37 10.51 6.92 0.87
N GLU A 38 10.78 7.19 -0.40
CA GLU A 38 12.10 7.55 -0.93
C GLU A 38 11.94 8.76 -1.84
N ASP A 39 12.71 9.81 -1.60
CA ASP A 39 12.70 11.07 -2.36
C ASP A 39 11.28 11.67 -2.50
N GLY A 40 10.49 11.62 -1.43
CA GLY A 40 9.11 12.08 -1.39
C GLY A 40 8.12 11.20 -2.16
N ARG A 41 8.53 9.99 -2.59
CA ARG A 41 7.72 9.07 -3.39
C ARG A 41 7.58 7.70 -2.73
N PRO A 42 6.40 7.06 -2.82
CA PRO A 42 6.22 5.72 -2.30
C PRO A 42 6.82 4.68 -3.25
N ARG A 43 7.64 3.76 -2.73
CA ARG A 43 8.12 2.57 -3.43
C ARG A 43 7.61 1.30 -2.76
N VAL A 44 6.94 0.44 -3.53
CA VAL A 44 6.39 -0.83 -3.04
C VAL A 44 7.50 -1.88 -2.91
N LEU A 45 7.53 -2.58 -1.77
CA LEU A 45 8.51 -3.62 -1.46
C LEU A 45 7.99 -5.04 -1.73
N THR A 46 6.67 -5.22 -1.70
CA THR A 46 5.97 -6.50 -1.83
C THR A 46 5.48 -6.76 -3.25
N LYS A 47 5.44 -8.04 -3.65
CA LYS A 47 5.15 -8.46 -5.04
C LYS A 47 3.98 -9.42 -5.19
N ALA A 48 3.20 -9.64 -4.12
CA ALA A 48 2.02 -10.47 -4.21
C ALA A 48 1.08 -9.94 -5.31
N PRO A 49 0.57 -10.83 -6.19
CA PRO A 49 -0.31 -10.42 -7.27
C PRO A 49 -1.59 -9.81 -6.71
N LYS A 50 -2.05 -8.73 -7.35
CA LYS A 50 -3.31 -8.05 -7.05
C LYS A 50 -4.19 -8.15 -8.28
N LEU A 51 -5.50 -8.23 -8.10
CA LEU A 51 -6.44 -8.38 -9.21
C LEU A 51 -6.33 -7.18 -10.17
N GLY A 52 -6.07 -7.47 -11.45
CA GLY A 52 -6.29 -6.58 -12.59
C GLY A 52 -5.66 -5.19 -12.53
N VAL A 53 -4.35 -5.10 -12.77
CA VAL A 53 -3.76 -3.93 -13.45
C VAL A 53 -3.31 -4.45 -14.81
N ALA A 54 -3.79 -3.86 -15.91
CA ALA A 54 -3.30 -4.20 -17.24
C ALA A 54 -1.77 -4.03 -17.28
N PRO A 55 -1.01 -4.86 -18.01
CA PRO A 55 0.42 -4.65 -18.16
C PRO A 55 0.62 -3.30 -18.87
N GLY A 56 0.99 -2.25 -18.13
CA GLY A 56 1.12 -0.90 -18.68
C GLY A 56 1.02 0.27 -17.68
N GLU A 57 0.48 0.09 -16.47
CA GLU A 57 0.38 1.19 -15.48
C GLU A 57 1.52 1.22 -14.45
N GLN A 58 2.54 0.36 -14.62
CA GLN A 58 3.75 0.36 -13.77
C GLN A 58 5.00 0.91 -14.46
N GLU A 59 4.85 1.65 -15.57
CA GLU A 59 6.00 2.30 -16.21
C GLU A 59 5.88 3.82 -16.13
N GLY A 60 6.86 4.42 -15.46
CA GLY A 60 7.01 5.86 -15.38
C GLY A 60 6.86 6.40 -13.96
N ARG A 61 7.97 6.35 -13.22
CA ARG A 61 8.40 7.36 -12.24
C ARG A 61 9.78 6.93 -11.71
N GLU A 62 10.83 7.37 -12.43
CA GLU A 62 12.07 7.82 -11.77
C GLU A 62 11.72 8.89 -10.76
#